data_AF-A0A347WD83-F1
#
_entry.id   AF-A0A347WD83-F1
#
_cell.length_a   1.000
_cell.length_b   1.000
_cell.length_c   1.000
_cell.angle_alpha   90.00
_cell.angle_beta   90.00
_cell.angle_gamma   90.00
#
_symmetry.space_group_name_H-M   'P 1'
#
loop_
_entity.id
_entity.type
_entity.pdbx_description
1 polymer ?
#
loop_
_entity_poly.entity_id
_entity_poly.type
_entity_poly.pdbx_seq_one_letter_code
_entity_poly.pdbx_strand_id
1 'polypeptide(L)'
;MPDTARQVAQSVGLPWDETRFRQDGAYNQALGQAYFSQLCQKYGGNQTLACAAYNAGPGNVDRWVKDIGDPRTGGISDADFVAAIPFNETRNYVSRAGAAQTTPNEPPSHTAPDWNAREVAISKLPIADEAKTHAYSLLSRDKSIWEATTATQRGQLADSLRDLGSAYAHGNTTNDIPEAQIRQLQEPDQAERTIQGLQIMRQGADEANALRFAPPDQVAAAMQRDTDAMRNGEDIGSYQRRVQVASMRNAVITQRMEAMKKDPATYVASAPALQQAAQAVQAAQQSGDPAQMAQAQQAYAAQSMAMQRYLAPNQTPRILTNDQVQALSQKISSADPAKEDIGQTMDGIARQYGQQWPKAFGELVQNGKLPPDYQVLANMDTADQTMARADFQRAVQAGTMPQLQEAAGQAASNILPKGGDDPVEDQLAAFRATTINSSGGDALYRTVHDATKRLALYYIAHGQDSSTALTNAVDGIINSKYDISGSMRVPKGMLPAARTATASVLSSLRPSDLAQIPGTVPGLTDQDRRDFGISAARAGGQWVPNNDESGLVLVIPPRNGATPYVMRRKDGSPVTVTFDGMRSGQYGKGGSSAPYLGSLNTVQSGGLG
;
A
#
# COMPACT_ATOMS: atom_id res chain seq x y z
N MET A 1 14.15 -55.53 -35.50
CA MET A 1 13.90 -56.25 -36.77
C MET A 1 14.66 -57.58 -36.75
N PRO A 2 14.03 -58.73 -37.03
CA PRO A 2 14.68 -60.05 -36.96
C PRO A 2 15.90 -60.19 -37.88
N ASP A 3 15.86 -59.62 -39.09
CA ASP A 3 16.99 -59.71 -40.02
C ASP A 3 18.23 -58.95 -39.53
N THR A 4 18.04 -57.75 -38.98
CA THR A 4 19.12 -56.99 -38.32
C THR A 4 19.69 -57.77 -37.13
N ALA A 5 18.82 -58.34 -36.30
CA ALA A 5 19.24 -59.09 -35.12
C ALA A 5 20.00 -60.39 -35.49
N ARG A 6 19.63 -61.04 -36.59
CA ARG A 6 20.35 -62.20 -37.15
C ARG A 6 21.74 -61.82 -37.63
N GLN A 7 21.87 -60.72 -38.37
CA GLN A 7 23.18 -60.21 -38.82
C GLN A 7 24.08 -59.84 -37.64
N VAL A 8 23.50 -59.19 -36.62
CA VAL A 8 24.24 -58.82 -35.41
C VAL A 8 24.69 -60.06 -34.65
N ALA A 9 23.80 -61.04 -34.44
CA ALA A 9 24.15 -62.30 -33.77
C ALA A 9 25.34 -62.99 -34.45
N GLN A 10 25.33 -63.08 -35.79
CA GLN A 10 26.45 -63.62 -36.57
C GLN A 10 27.74 -62.82 -36.38
N SER A 11 27.66 -61.49 -36.43
CA SER A 11 28.84 -60.62 -36.31
C SER A 11 29.50 -60.64 -34.93
N VAL A 12 28.77 -61.00 -33.88
CA VAL A 12 29.30 -61.13 -32.50
C VAL A 12 29.47 -62.58 -32.05
N GLY A 13 29.40 -63.54 -32.98
CA GLY A 13 29.63 -64.96 -32.70
C GLY A 13 28.54 -65.63 -31.85
N LEU A 14 27.34 -65.06 -31.79
CA LEU A 14 26.19 -65.64 -31.09
C LEU A 14 25.33 -66.48 -32.06
N PRO A 15 24.90 -67.70 -31.67
CA PRO A 15 23.93 -68.46 -32.45
C PRO A 15 22.62 -67.69 -32.56
N TRP A 16 22.08 -67.54 -33.78
CA TRP A 16 20.78 -66.91 -34.00
C TRP A 16 19.64 -67.83 -33.53
N ASP A 17 18.81 -67.34 -32.62
CA ASP A 17 17.60 -68.00 -32.15
C ASP A 17 16.44 -66.99 -32.14
N GLU A 18 15.49 -67.17 -33.06
CA GLU A 18 14.36 -66.25 -33.21
C GLU A 18 13.38 -66.33 -32.03
N THR A 19 13.25 -67.49 -31.40
CA THR A 19 12.37 -67.67 -30.22
C THR A 19 12.95 -66.89 -29.06
N ARG A 20 14.26 -67.01 -28.80
CA ARG A 20 14.96 -66.24 -27.77
C ARG A 20 14.98 -64.75 -28.09
N PHE A 21 15.17 -64.35 -29.34
CA PHE A 21 15.09 -62.94 -29.74
C PHE A 21 13.75 -62.29 -29.34
N ARG A 22 12.66 -63.05 -29.38
CA ARG A 22 11.30 -62.57 -29.06
C ARG A 22 10.91 -62.72 -27.60
N GLN A 23 11.44 -63.72 -26.89
CA GLN A 23 10.93 -64.15 -25.59
C GLN A 23 11.97 -64.08 -24.45
N ASP A 24 13.26 -63.99 -24.75
CA ASP A 24 14.35 -63.89 -23.79
C ASP A 24 14.87 -62.45 -23.77
N GLY A 25 14.49 -61.70 -22.73
CA GLY A 25 14.86 -60.29 -22.58
C GLY A 25 16.37 -60.07 -22.51
N ALA A 26 17.13 -60.99 -21.90
CA ALA A 26 18.58 -60.89 -21.80
C ALA A 26 19.25 -61.10 -23.17
N TYR A 27 18.76 -62.06 -23.95
CA TYR A 27 19.25 -62.30 -25.32
C TYR A 27 18.90 -61.14 -26.26
N ASN A 28 17.68 -60.59 -26.17
CA ASN A 28 17.28 -59.41 -26.93
C ASN A 28 18.15 -58.18 -26.59
N GLN A 29 18.38 -57.95 -25.30
CA GLN A 29 19.20 -56.85 -24.81
C GLN A 29 20.66 -56.98 -25.25
N ALA A 30 21.25 -58.18 -25.18
CA ALA A 30 22.62 -58.42 -25.63
C ALA A 30 22.80 -58.12 -27.12
N LEU A 31 21.84 -58.53 -27.96
CA LEU A 31 21.84 -58.21 -29.39
C LEU A 31 21.63 -56.71 -29.65
N GLY A 32 20.78 -56.05 -28.86
CA GLY A 32 20.58 -54.60 -28.93
C GLY A 32 21.84 -53.80 -28.57
N GLN A 33 22.54 -54.20 -27.49
CA GLN A 33 23.81 -53.61 -27.07
C GLN A 33 24.90 -53.82 -28.13
N ALA A 34 25.02 -55.03 -28.66
CA ALA A 34 25.96 -55.34 -29.74
C ALA A 34 25.70 -54.48 -30.98
N TYR A 35 24.44 -54.34 -31.40
CA TYR A 35 24.07 -53.52 -32.54
C TYR A 35 24.37 -52.04 -32.31
N PHE A 36 24.01 -51.51 -31.13
CA PHE A 36 24.30 -50.12 -30.80
C PHE A 36 25.81 -49.85 -30.72
N SER A 37 26.60 -50.78 -30.19
CA SER A 37 28.07 -50.69 -30.18
C SER A 37 28.66 -50.61 -31.60
N GLN A 38 28.12 -51.38 -32.55
CA GLN A 38 28.53 -51.31 -33.96
C GLN A 38 28.21 -49.94 -34.58
N LEU A 39 27.04 -49.38 -34.26
CA LEU A 39 26.67 -48.04 -34.72
C LEU A 39 27.58 -46.97 -34.10
N CYS A 40 27.89 -47.05 -32.81
CA CYS A 40 28.85 -46.15 -32.16
C CYS A 40 30.23 -46.23 -32.85
N GLN A 41 30.74 -47.43 -33.16
CA GLN A 41 31.99 -47.58 -33.90
C GLN A 41 31.90 -46.97 -35.30
N LYS A 42 30.82 -47.25 -36.04
CA LYS A 42 30.59 -46.69 -37.38
C LYS A 42 30.59 -45.15 -37.38
N TYR A 43 29.98 -44.54 -36.38
CA TYR A 43 29.87 -43.08 -36.27
C TYR A 43 30.98 -42.46 -35.41
N GLY A 44 32.12 -43.14 -35.23
CA GLY A 44 33.30 -42.57 -34.57
C GLY A 44 33.06 -42.15 -33.12
N GLY A 45 32.16 -42.84 -32.42
CA GLY A 45 31.77 -42.56 -31.05
C GLY A 45 30.70 -41.48 -30.86
N ASN A 46 30.23 -40.84 -31.94
CA ASN A 46 29.15 -39.84 -31.83
C ASN A 46 27.81 -40.53 -31.49
N GLN A 47 27.35 -40.34 -30.25
CA GLN A 47 26.15 -40.98 -29.72
C GLN A 47 24.87 -40.43 -30.35
N THR A 48 24.83 -39.17 -30.76
CA THR A 48 23.69 -38.55 -31.46
C THR A 48 23.41 -39.27 -32.77
N LEU A 49 24.43 -39.47 -33.59
CA LEU A 49 24.35 -40.19 -34.86
C LEU A 49 24.06 -41.67 -34.66
N ALA A 50 24.66 -42.31 -33.65
CA ALA A 50 24.39 -43.71 -33.33
C ALA A 50 22.93 -43.92 -32.87
N CYS A 51 22.39 -43.04 -32.01
CA CYS A 51 20.98 -43.08 -31.58
C CYS A 51 20.03 -42.81 -32.75
N ALA A 52 20.34 -41.85 -33.62
CA ALA A 52 19.57 -41.59 -34.83
C ALA A 52 19.56 -42.82 -35.75
N ALA A 53 20.72 -43.48 -35.92
CA ALA A 53 20.87 -44.64 -36.80
C ALA A 53 20.21 -45.90 -36.22
N TYR A 54 20.15 -46.02 -34.90
CA TYR A 54 19.44 -47.11 -34.24
C TYR A 54 17.93 -47.05 -34.49
N ASN A 55 17.35 -45.84 -34.52
CA ASN A 55 15.92 -45.65 -34.78
C ASN A 55 15.57 -45.59 -36.28
N ALA A 56 16.30 -44.80 -37.06
CA ALA A 56 15.99 -44.55 -38.48
C ALA A 56 16.78 -45.43 -39.47
N GLY A 57 17.72 -46.23 -38.98
CA GLY A 57 18.63 -47.02 -39.80
C GLY A 57 19.87 -46.22 -40.26
N PRO A 58 21.05 -46.87 -40.33
CA PRO A 58 22.31 -46.19 -40.64
C PRO A 58 22.35 -45.56 -42.05
N GLY A 59 21.65 -46.15 -43.03
CA GLY A 59 21.61 -45.61 -44.39
C GLY A 59 20.90 -44.25 -44.50
N ASN A 60 19.92 -43.98 -43.62
CA ASN A 60 19.27 -42.67 -43.56
C ASN A 60 20.17 -41.64 -42.89
N VAL A 61 20.85 -42.02 -41.80
CA VAL A 61 21.79 -41.13 -41.11
C VAL A 61 23.00 -40.79 -41.99
N ASP A 62 23.53 -41.73 -42.77
CA ASP A 62 24.63 -41.45 -43.71
C ASP A 62 24.23 -40.40 -44.75
N ARG A 63 22.97 -40.42 -45.22
CA ARG A 63 22.44 -39.38 -46.12
C ARG A 63 22.29 -38.05 -45.40
N TRP A 64 21.72 -38.04 -44.20
CA TRP A 64 21.55 -36.81 -43.42
C TRP A 64 22.88 -36.16 -43.06
N VAL A 65 23.91 -36.94 -42.72
CA VAL A 65 25.26 -36.42 -42.49
C VAL A 65 25.82 -35.71 -43.73
N LYS A 66 25.51 -36.21 -44.93
CA LYS A 66 25.92 -35.59 -46.20
C LYS A 66 25.10 -34.32 -46.51
N ASP A 67 23.80 -34.37 -46.28
CA ASP A 67 22.86 -33.33 -46.73
C ASP A 67 22.69 -32.18 -45.72
N ILE A 68 22.76 -32.49 -44.42
CA ILE A 68 22.58 -31.55 -43.29
C ILE A 68 23.93 -31.06 -42.76
N GLY A 69 24.96 -31.91 -42.83
CA GLY A 69 26.29 -31.66 -42.27
C GLY A 69 26.68 -32.71 -41.22
N ASP A 70 28.00 -32.89 -41.03
CA ASP A 70 28.54 -33.89 -40.12
C ASP A 70 28.88 -33.27 -38.75
N PRO A 71 28.16 -33.60 -37.66
CA PRO A 71 28.48 -33.07 -36.34
C PRO A 71 29.86 -33.50 -35.83
N ARG A 72 30.42 -34.59 -36.36
CA ARG A 72 31.75 -35.10 -35.97
C ARG A 72 32.90 -34.20 -36.45
N THR A 73 32.67 -33.41 -37.49
CA THR A 73 33.69 -32.51 -38.05
C THR A 73 33.55 -31.09 -37.51
N GLY A 74 32.56 -30.83 -36.65
CA GLY A 74 32.20 -29.49 -36.17
C GLY A 74 31.48 -28.63 -37.21
N GLY A 75 31.09 -29.20 -38.36
CA GLY A 75 30.35 -28.48 -39.40
C GLY A 75 28.91 -28.11 -39.03
N ILE A 76 28.35 -28.78 -38.00
CA ILE A 76 27.06 -28.49 -37.38
C ILE A 76 27.10 -28.97 -35.93
N SER A 77 26.31 -28.37 -35.03
CA SER A 77 26.17 -28.89 -33.66
C SER A 77 25.32 -30.17 -33.63
N ASP A 78 25.50 -31.03 -32.64
CA ASP A 78 24.63 -32.20 -32.45
C ASP A 78 23.15 -31.81 -32.29
N ALA A 79 22.87 -30.70 -31.60
CA ALA A 79 21.50 -30.21 -31.38
C ALA A 79 20.84 -29.73 -32.67
N ASP A 80 21.58 -28.98 -33.50
CA ASP A 80 21.07 -28.49 -34.79
C ASP A 80 20.92 -29.62 -35.81
N PHE A 81 21.83 -30.59 -35.80
CA PHE A 81 21.69 -31.80 -36.59
C PHE A 81 20.39 -32.54 -36.21
N VAL A 82 20.13 -32.73 -34.92
CA VAL A 82 18.88 -33.36 -34.44
C VAL A 82 17.66 -32.55 -34.85
N ALA A 83 17.68 -31.22 -34.71
CA ALA A 83 16.55 -30.37 -35.09
C ALA A 83 16.21 -30.49 -36.60
N ALA A 84 17.21 -30.72 -37.44
CA ALA A 84 17.10 -30.84 -38.89
C ALA A 84 16.74 -32.25 -39.41
N ILE A 85 16.72 -33.30 -38.56
CA ILE A 85 16.34 -34.65 -38.98
C ILE A 85 14.90 -34.64 -39.53
N PRO A 86 14.66 -35.12 -40.78
CA PRO A 86 13.34 -35.06 -41.42
C PRO A 86 12.25 -35.88 -40.72
N PHE A 87 12.63 -36.93 -39.98
CA PHE A 87 11.68 -37.81 -39.31
C PHE A 87 11.39 -37.31 -37.89
N ASN A 88 10.15 -36.86 -37.67
CA ASN A 88 9.68 -36.39 -36.36
C ASN A 88 9.86 -37.44 -35.26
N GLU A 89 9.61 -38.72 -35.56
CA GLU A 89 9.81 -39.83 -34.62
C GLU A 89 11.27 -39.93 -34.17
N THR A 90 12.21 -39.86 -35.13
CA THR A 90 13.65 -39.95 -34.86
C THR A 90 14.16 -38.72 -34.10
N ARG A 91 13.66 -37.52 -34.41
CA ARG A 91 13.96 -36.32 -33.61
C ARG A 91 13.57 -36.51 -32.15
N ASN A 92 12.32 -36.89 -31.92
CA ASN A 92 11.80 -37.14 -30.58
C ASN A 92 12.56 -38.27 -29.89
N TYR A 93 12.93 -39.33 -30.61
CA TYR A 93 13.70 -40.44 -30.08
C TYR A 93 15.10 -40.01 -29.64
N VAL A 94 15.83 -39.26 -30.48
CA VAL A 94 17.18 -38.78 -30.15
C VAL A 94 17.15 -37.71 -29.06
N SER A 95 16.20 -36.78 -29.08
CA SER A 95 16.03 -35.81 -27.99
C SER A 95 15.68 -36.48 -26.66
N ARG A 96 14.84 -37.52 -26.66
CA ARG A 96 14.55 -38.32 -25.45
C ARG A 96 15.75 -39.12 -25.00
N ALA A 97 16.49 -39.73 -25.93
CA ALA A 97 17.73 -40.44 -25.62
C ALA A 97 18.79 -39.47 -25.05
N GLY A 98 18.90 -38.25 -25.58
CA GLY A 98 19.76 -37.18 -25.08
C GLY A 98 19.33 -36.67 -23.69
N ALA A 99 18.02 -36.51 -23.44
CA ALA A 99 17.51 -36.18 -22.12
C ALA A 99 17.72 -37.32 -21.10
N ALA A 100 17.65 -38.58 -21.54
CA ALA A 100 18.03 -39.75 -20.76
C ALA A 100 19.55 -39.82 -20.52
N GLN A 101 20.37 -39.22 -21.39
CA GLN A 101 21.82 -39.09 -21.20
C GLN A 101 22.21 -37.93 -20.27
N THR A 102 21.32 -36.99 -19.96
CA THR A 102 21.59 -35.87 -19.03
C THR A 102 20.93 -36.02 -17.66
N THR A 103 20.10 -37.05 -17.48
CA THR A 103 19.47 -37.38 -16.21
C THR A 103 20.29 -38.45 -15.49
N PRO A 104 20.60 -38.28 -14.20
CA PRO A 104 21.35 -39.29 -13.47
C PRO A 104 20.49 -40.54 -13.26
N ASN A 105 21.09 -41.72 -13.44
CA ASN A 105 20.42 -43.01 -13.19
C ASN A 105 20.02 -43.19 -11.72
N GLU A 106 20.65 -42.45 -10.82
CA GLU A 106 20.25 -42.33 -9.41
C GLU A 106 19.86 -40.91 -9.06
N PRO A 107 18.92 -40.74 -8.11
CA PRO A 107 18.54 -39.42 -7.66
C PRO A 107 19.76 -38.71 -7.05
N PRO A 108 19.92 -37.41 -7.32
CA PRO A 108 20.88 -36.56 -6.61
C PRO A 108 20.70 -36.67 -5.10
N SER A 109 21.79 -36.78 -4.35
CA SER A 109 21.73 -36.98 -2.90
C SER A 109 22.97 -36.42 -2.20
N HIS A 110 22.91 -36.27 -0.87
CA HIS A 110 24.06 -35.98 -0.03
C HIS A 110 25.09 -37.13 -0.10
N THR A 111 24.60 -38.37 -0.07
CA THR A 111 25.41 -39.58 -0.21
C THR A 111 25.62 -39.95 -1.68
N ALA A 112 26.88 -40.09 -2.09
CA ALA A 112 27.21 -40.62 -3.40
C ALA A 112 26.88 -42.12 -3.49
N PRO A 113 26.45 -42.61 -4.67
CA PRO A 113 26.39 -44.04 -4.93
C PRO A 113 27.75 -44.70 -4.70
N ASP A 114 27.73 -45.99 -4.35
CA ASP A 114 28.97 -46.76 -4.20
C ASP A 114 29.56 -47.10 -5.58
N TRP A 115 30.22 -46.12 -6.18
CA TRP A 115 30.87 -46.23 -7.48
C TRP A 115 31.94 -47.33 -7.47
N ASN A 116 32.65 -47.51 -6.36
CA ASN A 116 33.70 -48.53 -6.21
C ASN A 116 33.10 -49.94 -6.23
N ALA A 117 31.99 -50.18 -5.52
CA ALA A 117 31.30 -51.46 -5.58
C ALA A 117 30.81 -51.79 -6.98
N ARG A 118 30.38 -50.78 -7.75
CA ARG A 118 29.99 -50.96 -9.17
C ARG A 118 31.17 -51.28 -10.06
N GLU A 119 32.30 -50.59 -9.89
CA GLU A 119 33.54 -50.93 -10.59
C GLU A 119 33.98 -52.37 -10.30
N VAL A 120 33.95 -52.77 -9.02
CA VAL A 120 34.24 -54.15 -8.60
C VAL A 120 33.26 -55.14 -9.21
N ALA A 121 31.97 -54.80 -9.28
CA ALA A 121 30.97 -55.65 -9.93
C ALA A 121 31.25 -55.84 -11.43
N ILE A 122 31.60 -54.77 -12.15
CA ILE A 122 31.98 -54.82 -13.58
C ILE A 122 33.22 -55.72 -13.77
N SER A 123 34.22 -55.60 -12.90
CA SER A 123 35.45 -56.41 -12.99
C SER A 123 35.17 -57.92 -12.94
N LYS A 124 34.16 -58.32 -12.16
CA LYS A 124 33.73 -59.70 -11.91
C LYS A 124 32.80 -60.28 -12.99
N LEU A 125 32.34 -59.47 -13.96
CA LEU A 125 31.45 -59.96 -15.02
C LEU A 125 32.18 -60.96 -15.95
N PRO A 126 31.56 -62.08 -16.33
CA PRO A 126 32.13 -63.05 -17.26
C PRO A 126 31.90 -62.60 -18.73
N ILE A 127 32.39 -61.42 -19.09
CA ILE A 127 32.26 -60.81 -20.42
C ILE A 127 33.63 -60.42 -20.99
N ALA A 128 33.70 -60.17 -22.31
CA ALA A 128 34.93 -59.74 -23.00
C ALA A 128 35.47 -58.40 -22.47
N ASP A 129 36.79 -58.20 -22.56
CA ASP A 129 37.48 -57.01 -22.02
C ASP A 129 37.04 -55.71 -22.70
N GLU A 130 36.71 -55.75 -23.99
CA GLU A 130 36.14 -54.60 -24.71
C GLU A 130 34.77 -54.21 -24.14
N ALA A 131 33.95 -55.21 -23.77
CA ALA A 131 32.64 -54.98 -23.15
C ALA A 131 32.76 -54.44 -21.71
N LYS A 132 33.76 -54.88 -20.94
CA LYS A 132 34.09 -54.29 -19.63
C LYS A 132 34.54 -52.83 -19.76
N THR A 133 35.41 -52.54 -20.73
CA THR A 133 35.87 -51.18 -21.04
C THR A 133 34.69 -50.26 -21.35
N HIS A 134 33.73 -50.74 -22.13
CA HIS A 134 32.51 -50.00 -22.40
C HIS A 134 31.68 -49.79 -21.13
N ALA A 135 31.49 -50.82 -20.30
CA ALA A 135 30.77 -50.71 -19.03
C ALA A 135 31.40 -49.68 -18.07
N TYR A 136 32.74 -49.64 -17.97
CA TYR A 136 33.44 -48.61 -17.18
C TYR A 136 33.23 -47.19 -17.73
N SER A 137 33.21 -47.01 -19.06
CA SER A 137 32.96 -45.69 -19.64
C SER A 137 31.53 -45.19 -19.37
N LEU A 138 30.53 -46.09 -19.40
CA LEU A 138 29.17 -45.78 -18.99
C LEU A 138 29.09 -45.42 -17.50
N LEU A 139 29.77 -46.18 -16.63
CA LEU A 139 29.80 -45.89 -15.20
C LEU A 139 30.45 -44.53 -14.88
N SER A 140 31.57 -44.20 -15.55
CA SER A 140 32.25 -42.92 -15.42
C SER A 140 31.36 -41.76 -15.88
N ARG A 141 30.65 -41.94 -16.99
CA ARG A 141 29.66 -40.97 -17.48
C ARG A 141 28.53 -40.77 -16.47
N ASP A 142 27.94 -41.85 -15.97
CA ASP A 142 26.83 -41.80 -15.01
C ASP A 142 27.26 -41.12 -13.70
N LYS A 143 28.49 -41.39 -13.23
CA LYS A 143 29.11 -40.69 -12.10
C LYS A 143 29.23 -39.20 -12.37
N SER A 144 29.77 -38.79 -13.52
CA SER A 144 29.94 -37.39 -13.88
C SER A 144 28.60 -36.64 -13.98
N ILE A 145 27.57 -37.27 -14.57
CA ILE A 145 26.22 -36.70 -14.65
C ILE A 145 25.62 -36.55 -13.25
N TRP A 146 25.76 -37.56 -12.38
CA TRP A 146 25.28 -37.51 -11.01
C TRP A 146 25.98 -36.41 -10.20
N GLU A 147 27.30 -36.29 -10.30
CA GLU A 147 28.08 -35.25 -9.62
C GLU A 147 27.67 -33.85 -10.07
N ALA A 148 27.58 -33.63 -11.39
CA ALA A 148 27.18 -32.35 -11.96
C ALA A 148 25.74 -31.97 -11.55
N THR A 149 24.80 -32.91 -11.70
CA THR A 149 23.38 -32.67 -11.35
C THR A 149 23.22 -32.41 -9.85
N THR A 150 23.92 -33.17 -9.01
CA THR A 150 23.88 -32.99 -7.55
C THR A 150 24.47 -31.64 -7.15
N ALA A 151 25.60 -31.24 -7.73
CA ALA A 151 26.19 -29.92 -7.48
C ALA A 151 25.23 -28.78 -7.86
N THR A 152 24.60 -28.87 -9.04
CA THR A 152 23.61 -27.87 -9.49
C THR A 152 22.41 -27.79 -8.54
N GLN A 153 21.82 -28.93 -8.17
CA GLN A 153 20.66 -28.94 -7.27
C GLN A 153 21.00 -28.45 -5.86
N ARG A 154 22.20 -28.76 -5.34
CA ARG A 154 22.68 -28.20 -4.08
C ARG A 154 22.84 -26.67 -4.15
N GLY A 155 23.34 -26.15 -5.27
CA GLY A 155 23.42 -24.71 -5.52
C GLY A 155 22.04 -24.05 -5.52
N GLN A 156 21.09 -24.60 -6.29
CA GLN A 156 19.72 -24.11 -6.35
C GLN A 156 19.01 -24.17 -4.98
N LEU A 157 19.24 -25.24 -4.22
CA LEU A 157 18.73 -25.35 -2.86
C LEU A 157 19.31 -24.25 -1.96
N ALA A 158 20.62 -23.99 -2.04
CA ALA A 158 21.26 -22.95 -1.25
C ALA A 158 20.70 -21.55 -1.54
N ASP A 159 20.46 -21.24 -2.82
CA ASP A 159 19.83 -19.98 -3.23
C ASP A 159 18.38 -19.90 -2.75
N SER A 160 17.60 -20.98 -2.93
CA SER A 160 16.21 -21.06 -2.47
C SER A 160 16.10 -20.89 -0.94
N LEU A 161 17.03 -21.48 -0.18
CA LEU A 161 17.09 -21.34 1.28
C LEU A 161 17.39 -19.90 1.70
N ARG A 162 18.27 -19.20 0.97
CA ARG A 162 18.58 -17.78 1.20
C ARG A 162 17.35 -16.90 0.94
N ASP A 163 16.68 -17.14 -0.18
CA ASP A 163 15.48 -16.39 -0.57
C ASP A 163 14.33 -16.66 0.40
N LEU A 164 14.12 -17.90 0.82
CA LEU A 164 13.12 -18.27 1.82
C LEU A 164 13.40 -17.65 3.18
N GLY A 165 14.65 -17.67 3.63
CA GLY A 165 15.06 -17.00 4.87
C GLY A 165 14.79 -15.49 4.82
N SER A 166 15.07 -14.85 3.69
CA SER A 166 14.74 -13.44 3.46
C SER A 166 13.22 -13.20 3.45
N ALA A 167 12.44 -14.08 2.81
CA ALA A 167 10.99 -14.00 2.79
C ALA A 167 10.41 -14.06 4.21
N TYR A 168 10.83 -15.05 5.01
CA TYR A 168 10.42 -15.17 6.42
C TYR A 168 10.85 -13.96 7.24
N ALA A 169 12.07 -13.44 7.07
CA ALA A 169 12.54 -12.21 7.75
C ALA A 169 11.61 -11.00 7.51
N HIS A 170 10.94 -10.94 6.36
CA HIS A 170 9.97 -9.89 6.01
C HIS A 170 8.51 -10.28 6.28
N GLY A 171 8.27 -11.36 7.04
CA GLY A 171 6.93 -11.83 7.36
C GLY A 171 6.22 -12.57 6.21
N ASN A 172 6.89 -12.99 5.14
CA ASN A 172 6.24 -13.72 4.07
C ASN A 172 6.34 -15.24 4.28
N THR A 173 5.23 -15.88 4.69
CA THR A 173 5.14 -17.33 4.94
C THR A 173 4.38 -18.13 3.90
N THR A 174 4.14 -17.57 2.70
CA THR A 174 3.35 -18.24 1.65
C THR A 174 4.10 -19.38 0.96
N ASN A 175 5.43 -19.33 0.93
CA ASN A 175 6.29 -20.29 0.25
C ASN A 175 7.02 -21.15 1.26
N ASP A 176 7.42 -22.36 0.85
CA ASP A 176 8.18 -23.29 1.69
C ASP A 176 9.06 -24.20 0.82
N ILE A 177 10.08 -24.82 1.42
CA ILE A 177 10.92 -25.83 0.77
C ILE A 177 10.63 -27.17 1.44
N PRO A 178 10.25 -28.22 0.69
CA PRO A 178 9.98 -29.53 1.28
C PRO A 178 11.18 -30.06 2.08
N GLU A 179 10.97 -30.44 3.34
CA GLU A 179 12.04 -30.97 4.19
C GLU A 179 12.73 -32.20 3.58
N ALA A 180 11.98 -33.02 2.83
CA ALA A 180 12.51 -34.17 2.10
C ALA A 180 13.58 -33.76 1.08
N GLN A 181 13.41 -32.63 0.40
CA GLN A 181 14.39 -32.10 -0.55
C GLN A 181 15.67 -31.65 0.16
N ILE A 182 15.54 -31.04 1.35
CA ILE A 182 16.68 -30.63 2.18
C ILE A 182 17.46 -31.86 2.65
N ARG A 183 16.77 -32.85 3.24
CA ARG A 183 17.37 -34.13 3.71
C ARG A 183 17.98 -34.94 2.57
N GLN A 184 17.42 -34.85 1.37
CA GLN A 184 17.98 -35.51 0.19
C GLN A 184 19.34 -34.91 -0.16
N LEU A 185 19.47 -33.58 -0.21
CA LEU A 185 20.63 -32.90 -0.80
C LEU A 185 21.71 -32.45 0.21
N GLN A 186 21.41 -32.40 1.50
CA GLN A 186 22.35 -32.01 2.57
C GLN A 186 22.67 -33.17 3.51
N GLU A 187 23.85 -33.14 4.13
CA GLU A 187 24.24 -34.10 5.18
C GLU A 187 23.25 -34.08 6.34
N PRO A 188 22.98 -35.21 7.03
CA PRO A 188 21.91 -35.33 8.02
C PRO A 188 21.92 -34.22 9.10
N ASP A 189 23.08 -33.97 9.71
CA ASP A 189 23.22 -32.94 10.75
C ASP A 189 23.03 -31.52 10.20
N GLN A 190 23.43 -31.28 8.95
CA GLN A 190 23.22 -29.99 8.29
C GLN A 190 21.74 -29.80 7.95
N ALA A 191 21.10 -30.83 7.38
CA ALA A 191 19.70 -30.82 7.01
C ALA A 191 18.81 -30.50 8.21
N GLU A 192 19.02 -31.19 9.34
CA GLU A 192 18.22 -30.96 10.55
C GLU A 192 18.44 -29.55 11.13
N ARG A 193 19.68 -29.02 11.13
CA ARG A 193 19.93 -27.63 11.52
C ARG A 193 19.24 -26.63 10.60
N THR A 194 19.27 -26.86 9.29
CA THR A 194 18.59 -26.01 8.30
C THR A 194 17.08 -26.03 8.48
N ILE A 195 16.48 -27.21 8.63
CA ILE A 195 15.04 -27.37 8.85
C ILE A 195 14.61 -26.67 10.14
N GLN A 196 15.31 -26.90 11.25
CA GLN A 196 15.01 -26.22 12.51
C GLN A 196 15.12 -24.68 12.37
N GLY A 197 16.17 -24.19 11.70
CA GLY A 197 16.35 -22.77 11.41
C GLY A 197 15.18 -22.17 10.62
N LEU A 198 14.71 -22.85 9.57
CA LEU A 198 13.55 -22.44 8.78
C LEU A 198 12.27 -22.42 9.61
N GLN A 199 12.04 -23.44 10.45
CA GLN A 199 10.86 -23.52 11.32
C GLN A 199 10.82 -22.35 12.31
N ILE A 200 11.96 -21.98 12.90
CA ILE A 200 12.07 -20.82 13.80
C ILE A 200 11.78 -19.51 13.06
N MET A 201 12.36 -19.34 11.86
CA MET A 201 12.11 -18.14 11.05
C MET A 201 10.65 -18.04 10.61
N ARG A 202 10.04 -19.15 10.20
CA ARG A 202 8.62 -19.22 9.85
C ARG A 202 7.73 -18.87 11.03
N GLN A 203 8.00 -19.46 12.20
CA GLN A 203 7.30 -19.11 13.44
C GLN A 203 7.41 -17.60 13.72
N GLY A 204 8.62 -17.04 13.66
CA GLY A 204 8.83 -15.61 13.86
C GLY A 204 8.06 -14.75 12.86
N ALA A 205 7.99 -15.19 11.61
CA ALA A 205 7.27 -14.50 10.53
C ALA A 205 5.75 -14.54 10.76
N ASP A 206 5.20 -15.71 11.11
CA ASP A 206 3.78 -15.87 11.43
C ASP A 206 3.36 -15.05 12.65
N GLU A 207 4.18 -15.06 13.70
CA GLU A 207 3.93 -14.24 14.89
C GLU A 207 4.05 -12.74 14.59
N ALA A 208 5.00 -12.34 13.75
CA ALA A 208 5.13 -10.94 13.33
C ALA A 208 3.92 -10.49 12.49
N ASN A 209 3.44 -11.34 11.58
CA ASN A 209 2.24 -11.10 10.80
C ASN A 209 0.98 -10.96 11.65
N ALA A 210 0.83 -11.80 12.69
CA ALA A 210 -0.28 -11.70 13.62
C ALA A 210 -0.32 -10.33 14.31
N LEU A 211 0.84 -9.70 14.53
CA LEU A 211 0.95 -8.39 15.18
C LEU A 211 0.81 -7.20 14.22
N ARG A 212 0.84 -7.43 12.90
CA ARG A 212 0.74 -6.38 11.88
C ARG A 212 -0.53 -5.54 12.04
N PHE A 213 -1.66 -6.17 12.32
CA PHE A 213 -2.94 -5.50 12.56
C PHE A 213 -3.51 -5.74 13.95
N ALA A 214 -2.65 -6.08 14.92
CA ALA A 214 -3.05 -6.28 16.31
C ALA A 214 -3.21 -4.94 17.07
N PRO A 215 -4.08 -4.87 18.09
CA PRO A 215 -4.21 -3.69 18.93
C PRO A 215 -2.97 -3.52 19.85
N PRO A 216 -2.73 -2.31 20.39
CA PRO A 216 -1.51 -2.00 21.16
C PRO A 216 -1.28 -2.89 22.40
N ASP A 217 -2.34 -3.35 23.05
CA ASP A 217 -2.29 -4.25 24.20
C ASP A 217 -1.76 -5.65 23.82
N GLN A 218 -2.16 -6.19 22.66
CA GLN A 218 -1.62 -7.46 22.16
C GLN A 218 -0.14 -7.33 21.76
N VAL A 219 0.24 -6.19 21.18
CA VAL A 219 1.65 -5.88 20.88
C VAL A 219 2.46 -5.80 22.17
N ALA A 220 1.96 -5.10 23.19
CA ALA A 220 2.61 -4.98 24.49
C ALA A 220 2.74 -6.35 25.19
N ALA A 221 1.69 -7.17 25.16
CA ALA A 221 1.71 -8.53 25.72
C ALA A 221 2.74 -9.43 25.01
N ALA A 222 2.90 -9.29 23.68
CA ALA A 222 3.95 -10.00 22.95
C ALA A 222 5.36 -9.58 23.39
N MET A 223 5.62 -8.27 23.51
CA MET A 223 6.90 -7.75 24.00
C MET A 223 7.20 -8.14 25.45
N GLN A 224 6.17 -8.19 26.29
CA GLN A 224 6.33 -8.60 27.69
C GLN A 224 6.70 -10.08 27.81
N ARG A 225 6.06 -10.96 27.02
CA ARG A 225 6.42 -12.38 26.96
C ARG A 225 7.91 -12.60 26.65
N ASP A 226 8.48 -11.78 25.76
CA ASP A 226 9.92 -11.85 25.47
C ASP A 226 10.77 -11.47 26.66
N THR A 227 10.40 -10.37 27.31
CA THR A 227 11.13 -9.84 28.46
C THR A 227 11.13 -10.84 29.62
N ASP A 228 9.99 -11.45 29.91
CA ASP A 228 9.84 -12.44 30.98
C ASP A 228 10.61 -13.72 30.65
N ALA A 229 10.55 -14.19 29.41
CA ALA A 229 11.30 -15.37 28.97
C ALA A 229 12.83 -15.15 28.96
N MET A 230 13.31 -13.91 28.76
CA MET A 230 14.75 -13.58 28.86
C MET A 230 15.23 -13.54 30.31
N ARG A 231 14.35 -13.24 31.27
CA ARG A 231 14.70 -13.15 32.70
C ARG A 231 14.80 -14.51 33.40
N ASN A 232 14.10 -15.52 32.91
CA ASN A 232 13.91 -16.79 33.63
C ASN A 232 15.03 -17.85 33.43
N GLY A 233 16.23 -17.45 32.98
CA GLY A 233 17.42 -18.30 33.02
C GLY A 233 17.35 -19.55 32.14
N GLU A 234 17.11 -19.37 30.84
CA GLU A 234 17.01 -20.48 29.88
C GLU A 234 18.36 -20.90 29.26
N ASP A 235 18.40 -22.11 28.67
CA ASP A 235 19.52 -22.59 27.86
C ASP A 235 19.84 -21.62 26.70
N ILE A 236 21.13 -21.50 26.36
CA ILE A 236 21.67 -20.57 25.36
C ILE A 236 21.01 -20.78 23.98
N GLY A 237 20.76 -22.03 23.59
CA GLY A 237 20.12 -22.33 22.31
C GLY A 237 18.68 -21.84 22.27
N SER A 238 17.90 -22.06 23.34
CA SER A 238 16.53 -21.55 23.46
C SER A 238 16.49 -20.02 23.50
N TYR A 239 17.44 -19.39 24.19
CA TYR A 239 17.59 -17.94 24.23
C TYR A 239 17.84 -17.35 22.83
N GLN A 240 18.80 -17.90 22.07
CA GLN A 240 19.13 -17.41 20.71
C GLN A 240 17.92 -17.48 19.77
N ARG A 241 17.17 -18.60 19.80
CA ARG A 241 15.95 -18.75 18.98
C ARG A 241 14.91 -17.70 19.29
N ARG A 242 14.66 -17.42 20.57
CA ARG A 242 13.70 -16.38 20.97
C ARG A 242 14.16 -14.99 20.59
N VAL A 243 15.44 -14.67 20.74
CA VAL A 243 15.98 -13.38 20.31
C VAL A 243 15.75 -13.17 18.82
N GLN A 244 15.91 -14.21 18.00
CA GLN A 244 15.65 -14.15 16.56
C GLN A 244 14.15 -13.95 16.24
N VAL A 245 13.25 -14.69 16.91
CA VAL A 245 11.80 -14.48 16.75
C VAL A 245 11.38 -13.07 17.20
N ALA A 246 11.91 -12.60 18.33
CA ALA A 246 11.62 -11.28 18.86
C ALA A 246 12.15 -10.16 17.96
N SER A 247 13.33 -10.32 17.36
CA SER A 247 13.88 -9.32 16.43
C SER A 247 13.01 -9.17 15.18
N MET A 248 12.50 -10.28 14.63
CA MET A 248 11.57 -10.28 13.50
C MET A 248 10.25 -9.57 13.83
N ARG A 249 9.63 -9.89 14.98
CA ARG A 249 8.42 -9.19 15.43
C ARG A 249 8.67 -7.70 15.64
N ASN A 250 9.76 -7.34 16.32
CA ASN A 250 10.12 -5.95 16.59
C ASN A 250 10.36 -5.16 15.29
N ALA A 251 10.93 -5.78 14.26
CA ALA A 251 11.09 -5.18 12.94
C ALA A 251 9.73 -4.85 12.30
N VAL A 252 8.77 -5.79 12.31
CA VAL A 252 7.42 -5.55 11.77
C VAL A 252 6.65 -4.51 12.57
N ILE A 253 6.78 -4.50 13.90
CA ILE A 253 6.15 -3.48 14.75
C ILE A 253 6.74 -2.10 14.45
N THR A 254 8.06 -2.01 14.30
CA THR A 254 8.75 -0.75 13.93
C THR A 254 8.29 -0.27 12.55
N GLN A 255 8.26 -1.16 11.56
CA GLN A 255 7.78 -0.85 10.21
C GLN A 255 6.33 -0.37 10.24
N ARG A 256 5.46 -1.03 11.01
CA ARG A 256 4.08 -0.61 11.25
C ARG A 256 4.01 0.80 11.82
N MET A 257 4.76 1.09 12.89
CA MET A 257 4.72 2.40 13.55
C MET A 257 5.13 3.51 12.57
N GLU A 258 6.20 3.31 11.80
CA GLU A 258 6.64 4.27 10.78
C GLU A 258 5.63 4.41 9.64
N ALA A 259 5.04 3.30 9.18
CA ALA A 259 4.01 3.35 8.13
C ALA A 259 2.74 4.07 8.59
N MET A 260 2.25 3.79 9.81
CA MET A 260 1.11 4.49 10.41
C MET A 260 1.39 5.97 10.63
N LYS A 261 2.62 6.33 11.01
CA LYS A 261 3.03 7.74 11.15
C LYS A 261 3.08 8.46 9.79
N LYS A 262 3.55 7.79 8.74
CA LYS A 262 3.70 8.36 7.39
C LYS A 262 2.35 8.50 6.68
N ASP A 263 1.57 7.44 6.67
CA ASP A 263 0.28 7.36 5.98
C ASP A 263 -0.60 6.25 6.57
N PRO A 264 -1.37 6.56 7.63
CA PRO A 264 -2.17 5.55 8.31
C PRO A 264 -3.28 5.00 7.41
N ALA A 265 -3.81 5.81 6.48
CA ALA A 265 -4.85 5.37 5.54
C ALA A 265 -4.28 4.36 4.53
N THR A 266 -3.08 4.59 3.99
CA THR A 266 -2.42 3.63 3.10
C THR A 266 -2.05 2.35 3.83
N TYR A 267 -1.57 2.44 5.07
CA TYR A 267 -1.19 1.25 5.83
C TYR A 267 -2.40 0.30 6.03
N VAL A 268 -3.52 0.84 6.52
CA VAL A 268 -4.72 0.02 6.80
C VAL A 268 -5.44 -0.44 5.53
N ALA A 269 -5.22 0.19 4.38
CA ALA A 269 -5.80 -0.25 3.10
C ALA A 269 -5.41 -1.70 2.75
N SER A 270 -4.27 -2.17 3.25
CA SER A 270 -3.80 -3.55 3.08
C SER A 270 -4.37 -4.54 4.11
N ALA A 271 -5.18 -4.08 5.07
CA ALA A 271 -5.72 -4.94 6.11
C ALA A 271 -6.82 -5.86 5.53
N PRO A 272 -6.81 -7.17 5.85
CA PRO A 272 -7.85 -8.09 5.39
C PRO A 272 -9.27 -7.62 5.70
N ALA A 273 -9.46 -6.97 6.86
CA ALA A 273 -10.75 -6.42 7.28
C ALA A 273 -11.32 -5.35 6.33
N LEU A 274 -10.48 -4.69 5.52
CA LEU A 274 -10.92 -3.67 4.57
C LEU A 274 -11.17 -4.22 3.16
N GLN A 275 -10.78 -5.46 2.85
CA GLN A 275 -10.83 -6.01 1.49
C GLN A 275 -12.25 -5.97 0.90
N GLN A 276 -13.26 -6.33 1.69
CA GLN A 276 -14.66 -6.32 1.22
C GLN A 276 -15.14 -4.91 0.91
N ALA A 277 -14.82 -3.93 1.77
CA ALA A 277 -15.19 -2.54 1.53
C ALA A 277 -14.45 -1.95 0.32
N ALA A 278 -13.17 -2.31 0.12
CA ALA A 278 -12.40 -1.90 -1.04
C ALA A 278 -13.00 -2.47 -2.34
N GLN A 279 -13.41 -3.73 -2.34
CA GLN A 279 -14.12 -4.34 -3.48
C GLN A 279 -15.46 -3.66 -3.76
N ALA A 280 -16.20 -3.28 -2.71
CA ALA A 280 -17.47 -2.55 -2.88
C ALA A 280 -17.26 -1.18 -3.53
N VAL A 281 -16.19 -0.46 -3.18
CA VAL A 281 -15.82 0.81 -3.84
C VAL A 281 -15.50 0.58 -5.33
N GLN A 282 -14.73 -0.46 -5.65
CA GLN A 282 -14.40 -0.80 -7.03
C GLN A 282 -15.65 -1.16 -7.85
N ALA A 283 -16.55 -1.96 -7.29
CA ALA A 283 -17.81 -2.33 -7.93
C ALA A 283 -18.72 -1.10 -8.15
N ALA A 284 -18.83 -0.22 -7.14
CA ALA A 284 -19.61 1.00 -7.26
C ALA A 284 -19.02 1.95 -8.32
N GLN A 285 -17.69 2.04 -8.43
CA GLN A 285 -17.03 2.81 -9.47
C GLN A 285 -17.35 2.29 -10.89
N GLN A 286 -17.46 0.96 -11.06
CA GLN A 286 -17.83 0.36 -12.35
C GLN A 286 -19.31 0.58 -12.71
N SER A 287 -20.18 0.74 -11.72
CA SER A 287 -21.62 0.99 -11.95
C SER A 287 -21.90 2.37 -12.57
N GLY A 288 -21.02 3.35 -12.35
CA GLY A 288 -21.23 4.74 -12.72
C GLY A 288 -22.31 5.48 -11.92
N ASP A 289 -22.97 4.83 -10.95
CA ASP A 289 -23.99 5.43 -10.09
C ASP A 289 -23.33 6.26 -8.97
N PRO A 290 -23.50 7.60 -8.95
CA PRO A 290 -22.89 8.46 -7.94
C PRO A 290 -23.36 8.17 -6.52
N ALA A 291 -24.60 7.70 -6.33
CA ALA A 291 -25.14 7.40 -5.01
C ALA A 291 -24.51 6.12 -4.44
N GLN A 292 -24.37 5.08 -5.27
CA GLN A 292 -23.67 3.85 -4.89
C GLN A 292 -22.19 4.13 -4.59
N MET A 293 -21.53 4.96 -5.41
CA MET A 293 -20.14 5.36 -5.18
C MET A 293 -19.98 6.07 -3.84
N ALA A 294 -20.85 7.04 -3.53
CA ALA A 294 -20.83 7.76 -2.27
C ALA A 294 -21.03 6.82 -1.06
N GLN A 295 -21.99 5.90 -1.15
CA GLN A 295 -22.27 4.93 -0.09
C GLN A 295 -21.10 3.98 0.15
N ALA A 296 -20.53 3.41 -0.92
CA ALA A 296 -19.38 2.51 -0.81
C ALA A 296 -18.14 3.22 -0.26
N GLN A 297 -17.87 4.45 -0.73
CA GLN A 297 -16.76 5.26 -0.25
C GLN A 297 -16.93 5.63 1.22
N GLN A 298 -18.15 5.96 1.65
CA GLN A 298 -18.45 6.26 3.06
C GLN A 298 -18.23 5.04 3.96
N ALA A 299 -18.67 3.85 3.52
CA ALA A 299 -18.45 2.60 4.26
C ALA A 299 -16.95 2.28 4.39
N TYR A 300 -16.19 2.40 3.29
CA TYR A 300 -14.74 2.20 3.30
C TYR A 300 -14.02 3.19 4.22
N ALA A 301 -14.34 4.49 4.12
CA ALA A 301 -13.74 5.52 4.96
C ALA A 301 -14.02 5.27 6.45
N ALA A 302 -15.25 4.89 6.81
CA ALA A 302 -15.62 4.57 8.18
C ALA A 302 -14.81 3.39 8.74
N GLN A 303 -14.72 2.30 7.98
CA GLN A 303 -13.95 1.10 8.38
C GLN A 303 -12.45 1.38 8.46
N SER A 304 -11.90 2.12 7.50
CA SER A 304 -10.49 2.54 7.50
C SER A 304 -10.16 3.37 8.73
N MET A 305 -10.95 4.40 9.03
CA MET A 305 -10.73 5.20 10.23
C MET A 305 -10.91 4.40 11.53
N ALA A 306 -11.85 3.45 11.57
CA ALA A 306 -12.02 2.56 12.72
C ALA A 306 -10.77 1.69 12.94
N MET A 307 -10.24 1.10 11.87
CA MET A 307 -9.00 0.32 11.93
C MET A 307 -7.81 1.20 12.35
N GLN A 308 -7.68 2.42 11.85
CA GLN A 308 -6.61 3.33 12.27
C GLN A 308 -6.67 3.65 13.77
N ARG A 309 -7.87 3.92 14.32
CA ARG A 309 -8.06 4.14 15.76
C ARG A 309 -7.77 2.87 16.56
N TYR A 310 -8.15 1.70 16.04
CA TYR A 310 -7.87 0.41 16.66
C TYR A 310 -6.36 0.16 16.78
N LEU A 311 -5.59 0.50 15.74
CA LEU A 311 -4.15 0.30 15.70
C LEU A 311 -3.35 1.40 16.42
N ALA A 312 -3.85 2.62 16.44
CA ALA A 312 -3.19 3.80 17.00
C ALA A 312 -4.23 4.77 17.63
N PRO A 313 -4.73 4.48 18.84
CA PRO A 313 -5.83 5.23 19.45
C PRO A 313 -5.52 6.71 19.71
N ASN A 314 -4.24 7.06 19.82
CA ASN A 314 -3.78 8.43 20.06
C ASN A 314 -3.48 9.21 18.76
N GLN A 315 -3.67 8.60 17.58
CA GLN A 315 -3.48 9.27 16.28
C GLN A 315 -4.82 9.68 15.69
N THR A 316 -4.88 10.89 15.12
CA THR A 316 -6.05 11.33 14.36
C THR A 316 -6.14 10.51 13.07
N PRO A 317 -7.22 9.74 12.85
CA PRO A 317 -7.33 8.91 11.67
C PRO A 317 -7.56 9.79 10.43
N ARG A 318 -7.11 9.31 9.28
CA ARG A 318 -7.27 9.95 7.97
C ARG A 318 -8.25 9.21 7.09
N ILE A 319 -8.94 9.95 6.23
CA ILE A 319 -9.80 9.37 5.19
C ILE A 319 -8.97 9.10 3.93
N LEU A 320 -8.15 10.08 3.53
CA LEU A 320 -7.40 10.04 2.28
C LEU A 320 -5.99 9.52 2.52
N THR A 321 -5.54 8.66 1.63
CA THR A 321 -4.11 8.35 1.50
C THR A 321 -3.33 9.59 1.06
N ASN A 322 -2.02 9.61 1.29
CA ASN A 322 -1.16 10.67 0.76
C ASN A 322 -1.26 10.77 -0.76
N ASP A 323 -1.32 9.64 -1.46
CA ASP A 323 -1.44 9.61 -2.92
C ASP A 323 -2.79 10.18 -3.38
N GLN A 324 -3.89 9.85 -2.68
CA GLN A 324 -5.20 10.44 -2.96
C GLN A 324 -5.21 11.95 -2.70
N VAL A 325 -4.59 12.39 -1.61
CA VAL A 325 -4.44 13.83 -1.31
C VAL A 325 -3.70 14.54 -2.44
N GLN A 326 -2.56 14.01 -2.88
CA GLN A 326 -1.79 14.62 -3.96
C GLN A 326 -2.58 14.63 -5.28
N ALA A 327 -3.19 13.50 -5.65
CA ALA A 327 -3.95 13.39 -6.89
C ALA A 327 -5.16 14.34 -6.92
N LEU A 328 -5.92 14.43 -5.83
CA LEU A 328 -7.08 15.32 -5.75
C LEU A 328 -6.66 16.79 -5.69
N SER A 329 -5.64 17.15 -4.92
CA SER A 329 -5.14 18.53 -4.88
C SER A 329 -4.56 18.97 -6.22
N GLN A 330 -3.86 18.09 -6.94
CA GLN A 330 -3.40 18.36 -8.31
C GLN A 330 -4.60 18.53 -9.23
N LYS A 331 -5.54 17.58 -9.26
CA LYS A 331 -6.76 17.67 -10.08
C LYS A 331 -7.49 19.00 -9.88
N ILE A 332 -7.56 19.50 -8.65
CA ILE A 332 -8.22 20.76 -8.34
C ILE A 332 -7.38 21.97 -8.80
N SER A 333 -6.08 21.97 -8.53
CA SER A 333 -5.22 23.15 -8.72
C SER A 333 -4.59 23.29 -10.11
N SER A 334 -4.51 22.19 -10.88
CA SER A 334 -3.96 22.17 -12.24
C SER A 334 -5.01 22.31 -13.32
N ALA A 335 -6.29 22.26 -12.97
CA ALA A 335 -7.38 22.38 -13.93
C ALA A 335 -7.43 23.81 -14.49
N ASP A 336 -7.55 23.90 -15.82
CA ASP A 336 -7.61 25.16 -16.55
C ASP A 336 -9.00 25.77 -16.32
N PRO A 337 -9.12 26.90 -15.58
CA PRO A 337 -10.42 27.44 -15.23
C PRO A 337 -11.22 27.97 -16.44
N ALA A 338 -10.63 28.10 -17.64
CA ALA A 338 -11.37 28.42 -18.87
C ALA A 338 -12.02 27.19 -19.50
N LYS A 339 -11.54 25.99 -19.17
CA LYS A 339 -12.01 24.74 -19.76
C LYS A 339 -12.83 23.91 -18.80
N GLU A 340 -12.55 24.03 -17.51
CA GLU A 340 -13.18 23.24 -16.46
C GLU A 340 -13.76 24.15 -15.38
N ASP A 341 -15.01 23.91 -15.00
CA ASP A 341 -15.61 24.52 -13.81
C ASP A 341 -15.04 23.81 -12.57
N ILE A 342 -14.13 24.50 -11.88
CA ILE A 342 -13.45 24.00 -10.69
C ILE A 342 -14.47 23.79 -9.58
N GLY A 343 -15.47 24.65 -9.50
CA GLY A 343 -16.57 24.52 -8.55
C GLY A 343 -17.33 23.21 -8.76
N GLN A 344 -17.75 22.91 -10.00
CA GLN A 344 -18.41 21.64 -10.32
C GLN A 344 -17.51 20.43 -10.08
N THR A 345 -16.20 20.57 -10.35
CA THR A 345 -15.22 19.51 -10.10
C THR A 345 -15.14 19.19 -8.61
N MET A 346 -15.04 20.22 -7.77
CA MET A 346 -15.08 20.10 -6.31
C MET A 346 -16.40 19.51 -5.83
N ASP A 347 -17.54 19.95 -6.37
CA ASP A 347 -18.87 19.42 -6.00
C ASP A 347 -18.99 17.94 -6.38
N GLY A 348 -18.39 17.52 -7.49
CA GLY A 348 -18.29 16.11 -7.88
C GLY A 348 -17.50 15.28 -6.87
N ILE A 349 -16.35 15.79 -6.43
CA ILE A 349 -15.54 15.15 -5.37
C ILE A 349 -16.32 15.14 -4.05
N ALA A 350 -16.98 16.25 -3.69
CA ALA A 350 -17.79 16.35 -2.48
C ALA A 350 -18.90 15.29 -2.45
N ARG A 351 -19.59 15.06 -3.57
CA ARG A 351 -20.59 13.99 -3.69
C ARG A 351 -20.00 12.60 -3.48
N GLN A 352 -18.78 12.34 -3.96
CA GLN A 352 -18.09 11.06 -3.75
C GLN A 352 -17.81 10.78 -2.27
N TYR A 353 -17.47 11.80 -1.49
CA TYR A 353 -17.18 11.64 -0.06
C TYR A 353 -18.40 11.88 0.85
N GLY A 354 -19.48 12.46 0.33
CA GLY A 354 -20.73 12.70 1.05
C GLY A 354 -20.50 13.42 2.38
N GLN A 355 -21.01 12.85 3.47
CA GLN A 355 -20.84 13.38 4.83
C GLN A 355 -19.38 13.46 5.30
N GLN A 356 -18.46 12.71 4.67
CA GLN A 356 -17.03 12.71 5.00
C GLN A 356 -16.25 13.78 4.24
N TRP A 357 -16.88 14.47 3.27
CA TRP A 357 -16.25 15.55 2.51
C TRP A 357 -15.60 16.65 3.36
N PRO A 358 -16.20 17.15 4.46
CA PRO A 358 -15.58 18.19 5.29
C PRO A 358 -14.17 17.81 5.76
N LYS A 359 -14.00 16.56 6.18
CA LYS A 359 -12.73 16.04 6.66
C LYS A 359 -11.77 15.74 5.51
N ALA A 360 -12.25 15.12 4.42
CA ALA A 360 -11.45 14.88 3.23
C ALA A 360 -10.89 16.19 2.65
N PHE A 361 -11.74 17.22 2.54
CA PHE A 361 -11.33 18.56 2.12
C PHE A 361 -10.31 19.18 3.08
N GLY A 362 -10.51 19.06 4.39
CA GLY A 362 -9.52 19.47 5.39
C GLY A 362 -8.15 18.80 5.16
N GLU A 363 -8.11 17.51 4.81
CA GLU A 363 -6.87 16.80 4.45
C GLU A 363 -6.27 17.31 3.13
N LEU A 364 -7.07 17.69 2.12
CA LEU A 364 -6.55 18.30 0.88
C LEU A 364 -5.86 19.62 1.14
N VAL A 365 -6.38 20.42 2.07
CA VAL A 365 -5.76 21.69 2.43
C VAL A 365 -4.54 21.49 3.33
N GLN A 366 -4.66 20.71 4.41
CA GLN A 366 -3.58 20.53 5.37
C GLN A 366 -2.42 19.71 4.79
N ASN A 367 -2.71 18.58 4.14
CA ASN A 367 -1.72 17.64 3.65
C ASN A 367 -1.41 17.84 2.16
N GLY A 368 -2.42 18.22 1.38
CA GLY A 368 -2.29 18.43 -0.06
C GLY A 368 -1.90 19.86 -0.44
N LYS A 369 -1.83 20.77 0.55
CA LYS A 369 -1.47 22.18 0.37
C LYS A 369 -2.32 22.87 -0.70
N LEU A 370 -3.61 22.56 -0.73
CA LEU A 370 -4.54 23.18 -1.68
C LEU A 370 -4.46 24.72 -1.58
N PRO A 371 -4.25 25.46 -2.69
CA PRO A 371 -4.01 26.89 -2.60
C PRO A 371 -5.23 27.68 -2.08
N PRO A 372 -5.04 28.82 -1.38
CA PRO A 372 -6.12 29.56 -0.72
C PRO A 372 -7.31 29.92 -1.61
N ASP A 373 -7.06 30.35 -2.85
CA ASP A 373 -8.14 30.68 -3.80
C ASP A 373 -9.05 29.46 -4.07
N TYR A 374 -8.48 28.28 -4.22
CA TYR A 374 -9.25 27.03 -4.39
C TYR A 374 -9.99 26.64 -3.10
N GLN A 375 -9.49 27.03 -1.93
CA GLN A 375 -10.23 26.81 -0.70
C GLN A 375 -11.51 27.65 -0.66
N VAL A 376 -11.44 28.90 -1.10
CA VAL A 376 -12.60 29.79 -1.20
C VAL A 376 -13.59 29.28 -2.24
N LEU A 377 -13.13 28.87 -3.43
CA LEU A 377 -13.99 28.28 -4.46
C LEU A 377 -14.75 27.04 -3.96
N ALA A 378 -14.11 26.20 -3.14
CA ALA A 378 -14.75 25.02 -2.56
C ALA A 378 -15.84 25.38 -1.54
N ASN A 379 -15.70 26.52 -0.86
CA ASN A 379 -16.64 26.97 0.17
C ASN A 379 -17.76 27.87 -0.38
N MET A 380 -17.67 28.32 -1.63
CA MET A 380 -18.75 29.01 -2.34
C MET A 380 -19.75 28.00 -2.91
N ASP A 381 -20.40 27.23 -2.03
CA ASP A 381 -21.16 26.01 -2.35
C ASP A 381 -22.70 26.19 -2.26
N THR A 382 -23.17 27.42 -2.10
CA THR A 382 -24.60 27.74 -2.02
C THR A 382 -25.15 28.25 -3.36
N ALA A 383 -26.45 28.07 -3.58
CA ALA A 383 -27.11 28.50 -4.82
C ALA A 383 -26.93 30.01 -5.07
N ASP A 384 -27.03 30.83 -4.02
CA ASP A 384 -26.88 32.29 -4.08
C ASP A 384 -25.45 32.75 -4.43
N GLN A 385 -24.46 31.85 -4.31
CA GLN A 385 -23.06 32.14 -4.64
C GLN A 385 -22.67 31.73 -6.05
N THR A 386 -23.57 31.11 -6.83
CA THR A 386 -23.26 30.54 -8.15
C THR A 386 -22.57 31.56 -9.08
N MET A 387 -23.12 32.78 -9.18
CA MET A 387 -22.53 33.83 -10.03
C MET A 387 -21.17 34.29 -9.52
N ALA A 388 -21.09 34.64 -8.23
CA ALA A 388 -19.85 35.09 -7.61
C ALA A 388 -18.75 34.02 -7.66
N ARG A 389 -19.09 32.73 -7.56
CA ARG A 389 -18.15 31.61 -7.67
C ARG A 389 -17.56 31.54 -9.08
N ALA A 390 -18.39 31.69 -10.10
CA ALA A 390 -17.95 31.73 -11.49
C ALA A 390 -17.07 32.96 -11.78
N ASP A 391 -17.42 34.13 -11.24
CA ASP A 391 -16.60 35.34 -11.34
C ASP A 391 -15.27 35.18 -10.60
N PHE A 392 -15.28 34.59 -9.41
CA PHE A 392 -14.06 34.35 -8.64
C PHE A 392 -13.14 33.36 -9.34
N GLN A 393 -13.68 32.32 -9.97
CA GLN A 393 -12.91 31.42 -10.82
C GLN A 393 -12.25 32.17 -11.99
N ARG A 394 -12.99 33.07 -12.66
CA ARG A 394 -12.43 33.94 -13.71
C ARG A 394 -11.37 34.89 -13.16
N ALA A 395 -11.53 35.41 -11.94
CA ALA A 395 -10.55 36.26 -11.27
C ALA A 395 -9.25 35.51 -10.95
N VAL A 396 -9.33 34.23 -10.57
CA VAL A 396 -8.15 33.37 -10.38
C VAL A 396 -7.42 33.16 -11.72
N GLN A 397 -8.17 33.00 -12.81
CA GLN A 397 -7.59 32.79 -14.14
C GLN A 397 -7.00 34.06 -14.76
N ALA A 398 -7.62 35.21 -14.52
CA ALA A 398 -7.19 36.49 -15.07
C ALA A 398 -5.77 36.89 -14.65
N GLY A 399 -5.26 36.31 -13.56
CA GLY A 399 -3.85 36.35 -13.21
C GLY A 399 -3.58 36.48 -11.72
N THR A 400 -2.34 36.83 -11.40
CA THR A 400 -1.90 37.18 -10.04
C THR A 400 -2.52 38.50 -9.58
N MET A 401 -2.49 38.76 -8.27
CA MET A 401 -3.00 40.02 -7.69
C MET A 401 -2.39 41.28 -8.37
N PRO A 402 -1.07 41.36 -8.66
CA PRO A 402 -0.50 42.49 -9.39
C PRO A 402 -1.05 42.66 -10.81
N GLN A 403 -1.32 41.56 -11.54
CA GLN A 403 -1.89 41.62 -12.89
C GLN A 403 -3.34 42.13 -12.87
N LEU A 404 -4.12 41.71 -11.87
CA LEU A 404 -5.47 42.23 -11.66
C LEU A 404 -5.45 43.70 -11.24
N GLN A 405 -4.49 44.10 -10.41
CA GLN A 405 -4.29 45.50 -10.03
C GLN A 405 -3.97 46.37 -11.25
N GLU A 406 -3.10 45.90 -12.15
CA GLU A 406 -2.79 46.58 -13.41
C GLU A 406 -4.03 46.70 -14.30
N ALA A 407 -4.79 45.61 -14.45
CA ALA A 407 -6.03 45.59 -15.24
C ALA A 407 -7.12 46.52 -14.67
N ALA A 408 -7.22 46.64 -13.34
CA ALA A 408 -8.14 47.53 -12.65
C ALA A 408 -7.70 49.01 -12.68
N GLY A 409 -6.49 49.31 -13.18
CA GLY A 409 -5.98 50.66 -13.36
C GLY A 409 -5.92 51.48 -12.06
N GLN A 410 -6.18 52.78 -12.15
CA GLN A 410 -6.08 53.70 -11.00
C GLN A 410 -7.07 53.36 -9.88
N ALA A 411 -8.27 52.85 -10.23
CA ALA A 411 -9.31 52.48 -9.29
C ALA A 411 -8.90 51.30 -8.37
N ALA A 412 -7.87 50.53 -8.74
CA ALA A 412 -7.32 49.47 -7.91
C ALA A 412 -6.78 49.98 -6.56
N SER A 413 -6.32 51.23 -6.51
CA SER A 413 -5.82 51.85 -5.26
C SER A 413 -6.88 52.00 -4.17
N ASN A 414 -8.17 51.93 -4.54
CA ASN A 414 -9.29 51.91 -3.60
C ASN A 414 -9.53 50.53 -2.98
N ILE A 415 -8.84 49.48 -3.44
CA ILE A 415 -8.91 48.10 -2.89
C ILE A 415 -7.54 47.69 -2.33
N LEU A 416 -6.46 48.12 -2.98
CA LEU A 416 -5.07 47.89 -2.60
C LEU A 416 -4.35 49.23 -2.45
N PRO A 417 -4.60 49.97 -1.35
CA PRO A 417 -3.90 51.22 -1.10
C PRO A 417 -2.40 50.97 -0.89
N LYS A 418 -1.56 51.90 -1.36
CA LYS A 418 -0.09 51.83 -1.17
C LYS A 418 0.36 52.17 0.27
N GLY A 419 -0.58 52.58 1.13
CA GLY A 419 -0.42 52.93 2.53
C GLY A 419 -1.73 53.52 3.07
N GLY A 420 -1.91 53.51 4.40
CA GLY A 420 -3.18 53.86 5.05
C GLY A 420 -4.04 52.65 5.38
N ASP A 421 -5.28 52.90 5.80
CA ASP A 421 -6.23 51.86 6.20
C ASP A 421 -6.68 51.02 5.00
N ASP A 422 -6.88 49.73 5.24
CA ASP A 422 -7.32 48.77 4.24
C ASP A 422 -8.86 48.73 4.18
N PRO A 423 -9.49 49.26 3.11
CA PRO A 423 -10.94 49.38 3.04
C PRO A 423 -11.66 48.02 3.01
N VAL A 424 -10.94 46.94 2.70
CA VAL A 424 -11.48 45.57 2.75
C VAL A 424 -11.63 45.10 4.20
N GLU A 425 -10.78 45.57 5.12
CA GLU A 425 -10.90 45.24 6.54
C GLU A 425 -12.18 45.81 7.15
N ASP A 426 -12.55 47.03 6.77
CA ASP A 426 -13.79 47.67 7.23
C ASP A 426 -15.03 46.87 6.80
N GLN A 427 -15.08 46.48 5.53
CA GLN A 427 -16.20 45.68 5.01
C GLN A 427 -16.22 44.25 5.56
N LEU A 428 -15.06 43.68 5.90
CA LEU A 428 -14.97 42.36 6.53
C LEU A 428 -14.97 42.43 8.06
N ALA A 429 -15.19 43.59 8.70
CA ALA A 429 -15.08 43.74 10.15
C ALA A 429 -16.02 42.78 10.91
N ALA A 430 -17.26 42.62 10.42
CA ALA A 430 -18.21 41.65 10.98
C ALA A 430 -17.69 40.22 10.85
N PHE A 431 -17.14 39.85 9.69
CA PHE A 431 -16.54 38.54 9.48
C PHE A 431 -15.31 38.33 10.37
N ARG A 432 -14.43 39.33 10.51
CA ARG A 432 -13.25 39.27 11.38
C ARG A 432 -13.63 38.97 12.83
N ALA A 433 -14.71 39.57 13.33
CA ALA A 433 -15.18 39.32 14.70
C ALA A 433 -15.47 37.83 14.96
N THR A 434 -15.84 37.07 13.92
CA THR A 434 -16.13 35.63 14.00
C THR A 434 -14.88 34.74 13.91
N THR A 435 -13.71 35.31 13.64
CA THR A 435 -12.45 34.55 13.50
C THR A 435 -11.47 34.75 14.65
N ILE A 436 -11.53 35.86 15.39
CA ILE A 436 -10.55 36.22 16.43
C ILE A 436 -10.37 35.13 17.51
N ASN A 437 -11.46 34.56 18.02
CA ASN A 437 -11.42 33.55 19.09
C ASN A 437 -11.69 32.14 18.57
N SER A 438 -11.70 31.97 17.26
CA SER A 438 -11.88 30.69 16.58
C SER A 438 -10.51 30.07 16.34
N SER A 439 -10.39 28.76 16.58
CA SER A 439 -9.13 28.09 16.31
C SER A 439 -8.83 28.14 14.81
N GLY A 440 -7.65 28.67 14.45
CA GLY A 440 -7.27 28.88 13.06
C GLY A 440 -7.89 30.08 12.35
N GLY A 441 -8.68 30.90 13.05
CA GLY A 441 -9.45 31.97 12.45
C GLY A 441 -8.62 33.05 11.76
N ASP A 442 -7.40 33.34 12.21
CA ASP A 442 -6.55 34.34 11.55
C ASP A 442 -6.13 33.93 10.13
N ALA A 443 -5.88 32.63 9.89
CA ALA A 443 -5.57 32.18 8.52
C ALA A 443 -6.84 32.19 7.66
N LEU A 444 -7.98 31.81 8.23
CA LEU A 444 -9.27 31.91 7.54
C LEU A 444 -9.56 33.35 7.11
N TYR A 445 -9.36 34.31 8.02
CA TYR A 445 -9.55 35.71 7.72
C TYR A 445 -8.66 36.18 6.57
N ARG A 446 -7.36 35.86 6.62
CA ARG A 446 -6.42 36.22 5.55
C ARG A 446 -6.82 35.62 4.20
N THR A 447 -7.20 34.34 4.17
CA THR A 447 -7.66 33.67 2.95
C THR A 447 -8.87 34.37 2.32
N VAL A 448 -9.90 34.68 3.13
CA VAL A 448 -11.12 35.37 2.65
C VAL A 448 -10.83 36.81 2.25
N HIS A 449 -9.99 37.50 3.03
CA HIS A 449 -9.58 38.88 2.77
C HIS A 449 -8.88 39.02 1.42
N ASP A 450 -7.90 38.15 1.15
CA ASP A 450 -7.17 38.17 -0.12
C ASP A 450 -8.07 37.77 -1.30
N ALA A 451 -8.97 36.79 -1.11
CA ALA A 451 -9.96 36.43 -2.12
C ALA A 451 -10.95 37.57 -2.43
N THR A 452 -11.36 38.32 -1.40
CA THR A 452 -12.24 39.49 -1.55
C THR A 452 -11.56 40.57 -2.39
N LYS A 453 -10.28 40.86 -2.12
CA LYS A 453 -9.47 41.78 -2.92
C LYS A 453 -9.37 41.35 -4.37
N ARG A 454 -9.07 40.06 -4.60
CA ARG A 454 -8.98 39.48 -5.94
C ARG A 454 -10.27 39.66 -6.72
N LEU A 455 -11.42 39.31 -6.13
CA LEU A 455 -12.72 39.41 -6.78
C LEU A 455 -13.12 40.87 -7.05
N ALA A 456 -12.88 41.77 -6.09
CA ALA A 456 -13.17 43.19 -6.25
C ALA A 456 -12.34 43.81 -7.40
N LEU A 457 -11.04 43.50 -7.48
CA LEU A 457 -10.20 43.98 -8.59
C LEU A 457 -10.66 43.43 -9.94
N TYR A 458 -11.07 42.16 -9.98
CA TYR A 458 -11.65 41.58 -11.18
C TYR A 458 -12.91 42.34 -11.63
N TYR A 459 -13.82 42.66 -10.71
CA TYR A 459 -15.01 43.46 -11.03
C TYR A 459 -14.67 44.88 -11.51
N ILE A 460 -13.67 45.53 -10.90
CA ILE A 460 -13.21 46.86 -11.35
C ILE A 460 -12.65 46.79 -12.77
N ALA A 461 -11.81 45.79 -13.07
CA ALA A 461 -11.27 45.58 -14.41
C ALA A 461 -12.37 45.34 -15.47
N HIS A 462 -13.58 44.94 -15.04
CA HIS A 462 -14.75 44.73 -15.89
C HIS A 462 -15.78 45.87 -15.79
N GLY A 463 -15.37 47.05 -15.31
CA GLY A 463 -16.13 48.29 -15.40
C GLY A 463 -17.02 48.61 -14.19
N GLN A 464 -16.96 47.85 -13.10
CA GLN A 464 -17.62 48.24 -11.85
C GLN A 464 -16.82 49.35 -11.14
N ASP A 465 -17.53 50.27 -10.48
CA ASP A 465 -16.88 51.21 -9.56
C ASP A 465 -16.35 50.47 -8.32
N SER A 466 -15.33 51.03 -7.64
CA SER A 466 -14.65 50.36 -6.54
C SER A 466 -15.56 50.01 -5.36
N SER A 467 -16.56 50.83 -5.05
CA SER A 467 -17.46 50.62 -3.91
C SER A 467 -18.44 49.49 -4.18
N THR A 468 -19.05 49.49 -5.37
CA THR A 468 -19.92 48.41 -5.84
C THR A 468 -19.15 47.10 -5.97
N ALA A 469 -17.95 47.14 -6.55
CA ALA A 469 -17.09 45.98 -6.71
C ALA A 469 -16.74 45.32 -5.37
N LEU A 470 -16.35 46.11 -4.36
CA LEU A 470 -16.03 45.59 -3.03
C LEU A 470 -17.27 45.00 -2.36
N THR A 471 -18.41 45.69 -2.43
CA THR A 471 -19.69 45.21 -1.86
C THR A 471 -20.09 43.88 -2.48
N ASN A 472 -20.09 43.79 -3.81
CA ASN A 472 -20.42 42.56 -4.54
C ASN A 472 -19.46 41.40 -4.22
N ALA A 473 -18.17 41.70 -4.05
CA ALA A 473 -17.18 40.69 -3.68
C ALA A 473 -17.43 40.11 -2.27
N VAL A 474 -17.67 40.98 -1.29
CA VAL A 474 -17.97 40.58 0.10
C VAL A 474 -19.29 39.83 0.18
N ASP A 475 -20.32 40.30 -0.53
CA ASP A 475 -21.61 39.64 -0.59
C ASP A 475 -21.50 38.25 -1.21
N GLY A 476 -20.82 38.16 -2.36
CA GLY A 476 -20.60 36.91 -3.08
C GLY A 476 -19.82 35.87 -2.28
N ILE A 477 -18.78 36.27 -1.53
CA ILE A 477 -17.93 35.33 -0.80
C ILE A 477 -18.51 34.98 0.59
N ILE A 478 -19.07 35.96 1.30
CA ILE A 478 -19.48 35.81 2.71
C ILE A 478 -20.97 36.02 2.93
N ASN A 479 -21.52 37.20 2.62
CA ASN A 479 -22.85 37.56 3.12
C ASN A 479 -23.98 36.77 2.46
N SER A 480 -23.78 36.22 1.26
CA SER A 480 -24.74 35.30 0.62
C SER A 480 -24.86 33.98 1.37
N LYS A 481 -23.82 33.54 2.09
CA LYS A 481 -23.80 32.23 2.77
C LYS A 481 -24.17 32.31 4.25
N TYR A 482 -23.82 33.42 4.92
CA TYR A 482 -23.85 33.49 6.37
C TYR A 482 -24.67 34.67 6.91
N ASP A 483 -25.31 34.43 8.05
CA ASP A 483 -25.70 35.48 8.99
C ASP A 483 -24.60 35.65 10.04
N ILE A 484 -24.24 36.89 10.35
CA ILE A 484 -23.18 37.21 11.32
C ILE A 484 -23.75 38.08 12.45
N SER A 485 -23.39 37.76 13.69
CA SER A 485 -23.73 38.56 14.87
C SER A 485 -22.69 38.40 15.97
N GLY A 486 -21.90 39.46 16.19
CA GLY A 486 -20.79 39.41 17.13
C GLY A 486 -19.77 38.35 16.71
N SER A 487 -19.50 37.40 17.61
CA SER A 487 -18.58 36.28 17.35
C SER A 487 -19.21 35.12 16.57
N MET A 488 -20.53 35.13 16.36
CA MET A 488 -21.24 34.05 15.69
C MET A 488 -21.27 34.26 14.18
N ARG A 489 -20.84 33.23 13.43
CA ARG A 489 -21.11 33.05 12.01
C ARG A 489 -21.93 31.80 11.83
N VAL A 490 -23.12 31.90 11.27
CA VAL A 490 -24.04 30.78 11.08
C VAL A 490 -24.61 30.77 9.66
N PRO A 491 -25.05 29.63 9.11
CA PRO A 491 -25.68 29.61 7.80
C PRO A 491 -26.85 30.58 7.74
N LYS A 492 -27.05 31.19 6.57
CA LYS A 492 -28.09 32.19 6.35
C LYS A 492 -29.48 31.69 6.79
N GLY A 493 -30.20 32.53 7.52
CA GLY A 493 -31.50 32.23 8.11
C GLY A 493 -31.44 31.52 9.48
N MET A 494 -30.26 31.10 9.96
CA MET A 494 -30.16 30.34 11.22
C MET A 494 -29.91 31.18 12.46
N LEU A 495 -29.67 32.49 12.33
CA LEU A 495 -29.30 33.33 13.46
C LEU A 495 -30.31 33.33 14.63
N PRO A 496 -31.64 33.37 14.40
CA PRO A 496 -32.61 33.27 15.49
C PRO A 496 -32.54 31.94 16.25
N ALA A 497 -32.38 30.83 15.52
CA ALA A 497 -32.23 29.50 16.11
C ALA A 497 -30.92 29.37 16.89
N ALA A 498 -29.83 29.92 16.36
CA ALA A 498 -28.53 29.95 17.03
C ALA A 498 -28.60 30.72 18.36
N ARG A 499 -29.23 31.90 18.38
CA ARG A 499 -29.41 32.69 19.62
C ARG A 499 -30.20 31.93 20.68
N THR A 500 -31.29 31.27 20.27
CA THR A 500 -32.12 30.47 21.17
C THR A 500 -31.34 29.29 21.75
N ALA A 501 -30.67 28.53 20.88
CA ALA A 501 -29.94 27.33 21.26
C ALA A 501 -28.74 27.63 22.18
N THR A 502 -27.95 28.65 21.83
CA THR A 502 -26.77 29.07 22.61
C THR A 502 -27.16 29.59 24.00
N ALA A 503 -28.23 30.38 24.10
CA ALA A 503 -28.78 30.83 25.38
C ALA A 503 -29.32 29.66 26.23
N SER A 504 -30.02 28.71 25.61
CA SER A 504 -30.55 27.52 26.29
C SER A 504 -29.42 26.63 26.83
N VAL A 505 -28.37 26.40 26.06
CA VAL A 505 -27.22 25.60 26.52
C VAL A 505 -26.47 26.34 27.62
N LEU A 506 -26.18 27.63 27.46
CA LEU A 506 -25.42 28.38 28.47
C LEU A 506 -26.15 28.50 29.82
N SER A 507 -27.47 28.65 29.80
CA SER A 507 -28.29 28.72 31.02
C SER A 507 -28.42 27.38 31.74
N SER A 508 -28.44 26.27 31.00
CA SER A 508 -28.57 24.91 31.56
C SER A 508 -27.27 24.30 32.07
N LEU A 509 -26.09 24.81 31.66
CA LEU A 509 -24.80 24.30 32.12
C LEU A 509 -24.62 24.44 33.64
N ARG A 510 -24.26 23.34 34.28
CA ARG A 510 -23.91 23.30 35.71
C ARG A 510 -22.41 23.00 35.89
N PRO A 511 -21.81 23.42 37.02
CA PRO A 511 -20.39 23.17 37.29
C PRO A 511 -20.06 21.67 37.23
N SER A 512 -20.97 20.82 37.69
CA SER A 512 -20.83 19.37 37.64
C SER A 512 -20.81 18.77 36.24
N ASP A 513 -21.14 19.52 35.18
CA ASP A 513 -21.16 19.03 33.80
C ASP A 513 -19.81 19.26 33.09
N LEU A 514 -18.93 20.07 33.69
CA LEU A 514 -17.67 20.50 33.08
C LEU A 514 -16.47 19.63 33.47
N ALA A 515 -15.52 19.54 32.54
CA ALA A 515 -14.18 19.06 32.84
C ALA A 515 -13.46 19.99 33.82
N GLN A 516 -12.34 19.51 34.36
CA GLN A 516 -11.44 20.35 35.15
C GLN A 516 -10.94 21.51 34.29
N ILE A 517 -11.07 22.73 34.82
CA ILE A 517 -10.56 23.93 34.17
C ILE A 517 -9.08 24.08 34.55
N PRO A 518 -8.16 24.14 33.56
CA PRO A 518 -6.73 24.27 33.82
C PRO A 518 -6.39 25.55 34.60
N GLY A 519 -5.47 25.44 35.56
CA GLY A 519 -4.97 26.56 36.35
C GLY A 519 -4.45 26.12 37.71
N THR A 520 -3.38 26.76 38.19
CA THR A 520 -2.65 26.39 39.42
C THR A 520 -2.75 27.43 40.52
N VAL A 521 -3.78 28.29 40.52
CA VAL A 521 -3.98 29.28 41.58
C VAL A 521 -4.05 28.55 42.94
N PRO A 522 -3.05 28.76 43.83
CA PRO A 522 -3.00 28.06 45.10
C PRO A 522 -4.26 28.31 45.93
N GLY A 523 -4.84 27.25 46.50
CA GLY A 523 -6.02 27.34 47.37
C GLY A 523 -7.38 27.21 46.68
N LEU A 524 -7.48 27.23 45.35
CA LEU A 524 -8.74 26.94 44.65
C LEU A 524 -8.92 25.44 44.43
N THR A 525 -10.06 24.90 44.86
CA THR A 525 -10.47 23.52 44.56
C THR A 525 -10.88 23.39 43.08
N ASP A 526 -10.95 22.16 42.56
CA ASP A 526 -11.48 21.92 41.21
C ASP A 526 -12.92 22.39 41.05
N GLN A 527 -13.70 22.36 42.14
CA GLN A 527 -15.07 22.85 42.15
C GLN A 527 -15.12 24.36 42.00
N ASP A 528 -14.31 25.09 42.76
CA ASP A 528 -14.22 26.56 42.67
C ASP A 528 -13.82 27.01 41.27
N ARG A 529 -12.90 26.28 40.63
CA ARG A 529 -12.49 26.58 39.24
C ARG A 529 -13.65 26.40 38.26
N ARG A 530 -14.45 25.34 38.40
CA ARG A 530 -15.63 25.12 37.54
C ARG A 530 -16.71 26.18 37.79
N ASP A 531 -16.94 26.57 39.03
CA ASP A 531 -17.88 27.62 39.41
C ASP A 531 -17.47 28.98 38.82
N PHE A 532 -16.18 29.30 38.90
CA PHE A 532 -15.60 30.48 38.27
C PHE A 532 -15.75 30.43 36.74
N GLY A 533 -15.43 29.30 36.12
CA GLY A 533 -15.51 29.15 34.66
C GLY A 533 -16.92 29.34 34.11
N ILE A 534 -17.94 28.80 34.78
CA ILE A 534 -19.34 29.04 34.37
C ILE A 534 -19.73 30.49 34.56
N SER A 535 -19.34 31.10 35.68
CA SER A 535 -19.61 32.52 35.94
C SER A 535 -18.98 33.40 34.86
N ALA A 536 -17.73 33.11 34.47
CA ALA A 536 -17.03 33.80 33.39
C ALA A 536 -17.71 33.56 32.02
N ALA A 537 -18.13 32.33 31.72
CA ALA A 537 -18.84 32.02 30.49
C ALA A 537 -20.20 32.73 30.40
N ARG A 538 -20.93 32.87 31.51
CA ARG A 538 -22.20 33.60 31.56
C ARG A 538 -22.01 35.11 31.48
N ALA A 539 -20.93 35.63 32.04
CA ALA A 539 -20.65 37.07 32.06
C ALA A 539 -20.06 37.59 30.73
N GLY A 540 -19.27 36.78 30.02
CA GLY A 540 -18.56 37.23 28.82
C GLY A 540 -18.09 36.11 27.90
N GLY A 541 -18.67 34.92 28.00
CA GLY A 541 -18.40 33.84 27.07
C GLY A 541 -18.87 34.20 25.65
N GLN A 542 -18.14 33.72 24.66
CA GLN A 542 -18.45 33.89 23.24
C GLN A 542 -18.78 32.56 22.61
N TRP A 543 -19.75 32.58 21.69
CA TRP A 543 -20.03 31.45 20.81
C TRP A 543 -19.37 31.70 19.48
N VAL A 544 -18.38 30.87 19.14
CA VAL A 544 -17.58 30.99 17.93
C VAL A 544 -17.82 29.78 17.03
N PRO A 545 -17.68 29.90 15.71
CA PRO A 545 -17.69 28.75 14.81
C PRO A 545 -16.68 27.69 15.26
N ASN A 546 -17.09 26.42 15.25
CA ASN A 546 -16.14 25.32 15.38
C ASN A 546 -15.37 25.10 14.07
N ASN A 547 -14.26 24.35 14.15
CA ASN A 547 -13.36 24.19 13.01
C ASN A 547 -14.04 23.48 11.83
N ASP A 548 -14.89 22.50 12.06
CA ASP A 548 -15.64 21.85 10.98
C ASP A 548 -16.86 22.66 10.49
N GLU A 549 -17.08 23.87 11.03
CA GLU A 549 -18.31 24.70 10.94
C GLU A 549 -19.60 23.87 10.96
N SER A 550 -19.64 22.80 11.76
CA SER A 550 -20.86 22.05 12.03
C SER A 550 -21.72 22.72 13.10
N GLY A 551 -21.22 23.79 13.72
CA GLY A 551 -21.92 24.50 14.78
C GLY A 551 -21.08 25.59 15.44
N LEU A 552 -21.44 25.87 16.69
CA LEU A 552 -20.79 26.85 17.54
C LEU A 552 -20.21 26.17 18.78
N VAL A 553 -19.07 26.64 19.23
CA VAL A 553 -18.41 26.22 20.47
C VAL A 553 -18.34 27.40 21.44
N LEU A 554 -18.58 27.10 22.73
CA LEU A 554 -18.49 28.09 23.79
C LEU A 554 -17.03 28.28 24.21
N VAL A 555 -16.55 29.51 24.09
CA VAL A 555 -15.20 29.92 24.51
C VAL A 555 -15.27 31.05 25.53
N ILE A 556 -14.32 31.08 26.45
CA ILE A 556 -14.08 32.23 27.31
C ILE A 556 -12.94 33.03 26.66
N PRO A 557 -13.20 34.27 26.20
CA PRO A 557 -12.17 35.11 25.62
C PRO A 557 -11.03 35.38 26.61
N PRO A 558 -9.80 35.55 26.14
CA PRO A 558 -8.67 35.86 26.99
C PRO A 558 -8.79 37.27 27.57
N ARG A 559 -8.32 37.48 28.81
CA ARG A 559 -8.28 38.82 29.42
C ARG A 559 -7.00 39.61 29.11
N ASN A 560 -5.90 38.96 28.70
CA ASN A 560 -4.56 39.59 28.52
C ASN A 560 -3.70 38.93 27.41
N GLY A 561 -4.22 38.74 26.20
CA GLY A 561 -3.44 38.15 25.09
C GLY A 561 -3.15 36.64 25.19
N ALA A 562 -3.75 35.95 26.16
CA ALA A 562 -3.75 34.49 26.25
C ALA A 562 -4.61 33.86 25.13
N THR A 563 -4.54 32.54 24.94
CA THR A 563 -5.47 31.84 24.05
C THR A 563 -6.87 31.76 24.64
N PRO A 564 -7.94 31.81 23.83
CA PRO A 564 -9.29 31.61 24.32
C PRO A 564 -9.45 30.22 24.93
N TYR A 565 -10.15 30.13 26.05
CA TYR A 565 -10.39 28.84 26.70
C TYR A 565 -11.67 28.19 26.16
N VAL A 566 -11.54 27.04 25.51
CA VAL A 566 -12.68 26.23 25.06
C VAL A 566 -13.31 25.53 26.25
N MET A 567 -14.58 25.82 26.52
CA MET A 567 -15.33 25.15 27.58
C MET A 567 -15.54 23.68 27.23
N ARG A 568 -15.24 22.77 28.16
CA ARG A 568 -15.34 21.32 27.96
C ARG A 568 -16.25 20.66 28.97
N ARG A 569 -17.00 19.65 28.51
CA ARG A 569 -17.78 18.74 29.35
C ARG A 569 -16.88 17.72 30.04
N LYS A 570 -17.39 17.01 31.05
CA LYS A 570 -16.67 15.97 31.80
C LYS A 570 -16.00 14.88 30.96
N ASP A 571 -16.60 14.54 29.83
CA ASP A 571 -16.05 13.58 28.85
C ASP A 571 -14.92 14.17 27.98
N GLY A 572 -14.53 15.43 28.23
CA GLY A 572 -13.52 16.16 27.47
C GLY A 572 -14.05 16.80 26.20
N SER A 573 -15.29 16.53 25.79
CA SER A 573 -15.87 17.13 24.58
C SER A 573 -16.10 18.63 24.75
N PRO A 574 -15.91 19.45 23.70
CA PRO A 574 -16.26 20.86 23.78
C PRO A 574 -17.77 21.07 24.02
N VAL A 575 -18.11 22.13 24.73
CA VAL A 575 -19.50 22.58 24.87
C VAL A 575 -19.93 23.21 23.55
N THR A 576 -20.79 22.51 22.82
CA THR A 576 -21.20 22.88 21.46
C THR A 576 -22.71 22.95 21.28
N VAL A 577 -23.13 23.71 20.27
CA VAL A 577 -24.44 23.64 19.63
C VAL A 577 -24.23 23.36 18.15
N THR A 578 -24.81 22.29 17.62
CA THR A 578 -24.69 21.95 16.18
C THR A 578 -25.80 22.58 15.35
N PHE A 579 -25.52 22.88 14.09
CA PHE A 579 -26.53 23.43 13.17
C PHE A 579 -27.69 22.45 12.95
N ASP A 580 -27.44 21.15 12.89
CA ASP A 580 -28.51 20.16 12.81
C ASP A 580 -29.33 20.06 14.10
N GLY A 581 -28.69 20.22 15.26
CA GLY A 581 -29.38 20.37 16.55
C GLY A 581 -30.26 21.61 16.58
N MET A 582 -29.82 22.73 15.99
CA MET A 582 -30.62 23.95 15.87
C MET A 582 -31.86 23.74 14.98
N ARG A 583 -31.71 23.05 13.85
CA ARG A 583 -32.82 22.75 12.91
C ARG A 583 -33.86 21.81 13.50
N SER A 584 -33.40 20.82 14.26
CA SER A 584 -34.27 19.80 14.88
C SER A 584 -34.86 20.22 16.24
N GLY A 585 -34.47 21.39 16.77
CA GLY A 585 -34.85 21.83 18.12
C GLY A 585 -34.21 20.99 19.24
N GLN A 586 -33.26 20.11 18.91
CA GLN A 586 -32.53 19.28 19.88
C GLN A 586 -31.21 19.94 20.25
N TYR A 587 -31.28 20.86 21.21
CA TYR A 587 -30.10 21.56 21.71
C TYR A 587 -29.30 20.64 22.67
N GLY A 588 -28.03 20.34 22.34
CA GLY A 588 -27.11 19.64 23.26
C GLY A 588 -26.81 18.17 22.97
N LYS A 589 -27.30 17.58 21.86
CA LYS A 589 -26.84 16.27 21.36
C LYS A 589 -25.87 16.49 20.17
N GLY A 590 -24.68 15.90 20.26
CA GLY A 590 -23.61 16.05 19.27
C GLY A 590 -24.04 15.64 17.86
N GLY A 591 -23.58 16.38 16.85
CA GLY A 591 -23.99 16.24 15.45
C GLY A 591 -22.84 15.92 14.49
N SER A 592 -23.23 15.68 13.23
CA SER A 592 -22.43 15.59 12.00
C SER A 592 -23.36 16.07 10.87
N SER A 593 -22.98 16.78 9.80
CA SER A 593 -21.70 17.22 9.23
C SER A 593 -22.04 18.01 7.95
N ALA A 594 -21.46 19.19 7.74
CA ALA A 594 -21.45 19.91 6.46
C ALA A 594 -20.06 20.56 6.25
N PRO A 595 -19.61 20.85 5.01
CA PRO A 595 -18.20 21.10 4.67
C PRO A 595 -17.79 22.57 4.76
N TYR A 596 -16.72 22.90 5.51
CA TYR A 596 -16.34 24.30 5.70
C TYR A 596 -14.88 24.58 6.09
N LEU A 597 -14.45 25.82 5.78
CA LEU A 597 -13.09 26.38 5.81
C LEU A 597 -12.37 26.40 7.18
N GLY A 598 -13.06 26.20 8.30
CA GLY A 598 -12.44 26.27 9.63
C GLY A 598 -11.52 25.09 9.97
N SER A 599 -11.54 24.01 9.17
CA SER A 599 -10.91 22.73 9.53
C SER A 599 -9.39 22.74 9.39
N LEU A 600 -8.81 23.90 9.04
CA LEU A 600 -7.49 24.02 8.44
C LEU A 600 -6.34 24.25 9.40
N ASN A 601 -6.58 24.37 10.71
CA ASN A 601 -5.59 24.92 11.63
C ASN A 601 -5.58 24.31 13.05
N THR A 602 -5.86 23.01 13.17
CA THR A 602 -5.55 22.29 14.42
C THR A 602 -4.71 21.06 14.15
N VAL A 603 -3.42 21.30 13.91
CA VAL A 603 -2.35 20.33 14.17
C VAL A 603 -1.36 21.01 15.11
N GLN A 604 -1.17 20.36 16.28
CA GLN A 604 -0.23 20.64 17.37
C GLN A 604 -0.57 21.73 18.41
N SER A 605 -0.94 21.24 19.60
CA SER A 605 -0.05 21.36 20.75
C SER A 605 0.14 19.98 21.39
N GLY A 606 1.38 19.50 21.38
CA GLY A 606 1.81 18.34 22.15
C GLY A 606 2.37 18.76 23.50
N GLY A 607 2.32 17.82 24.46
CA GLY A 607 3.21 17.73 25.61
C GLY A 607 2.73 18.40 26.90
N LEU A 608 2.37 17.58 27.89
CA LEU A 608 3.12 17.37 29.13
C LEU A 608 2.42 16.27 29.98
N GLY A 609 2.97 15.06 29.88
CA GLY A 609 3.24 14.23 31.04
C GLY A 609 4.74 14.30 31.31
#